data_AF-A0A256Z9K2-F1
#
_entry.id   AF-A0A256Z9K2-F1
#
_cell.length_a   1.000
_cell.length_b   1.000
_cell.length_c   1.000
_cell.angle_alpha   90.00
_cell.angle_beta   90.00
_cell.angle_gamma   90.00
#
_symmetry.space_group_name_H-M   'P 1'
#
loop_
_entity.id
_entity.type
_entity.pdbx_description
1 polymer ?
#
loop_
_entity_poly.entity_id
_entity_poly.type
_entity_poly.pdbx_seq_one_letter_code
_entity_poly.pdbx_strand_id
1 'polypeptide(L)'
;MRYLRTIILSLPLFLVAITGIVVSACFDPMDKYSIEVLLNKPGIKYNIVKLANLDNVVKLSDDIYLYRSHLSKYVVVIVSLQSLHPNGGEKYIAIRIEPRVIEERIERLSCRLYLAIPNMPRESVVEALDRACKLGWKYNENPIIRDRYVRAVMVKNVINYKVEVSIVWIKNETRITVVSENKTSDIVKVVNELLVKAFGARPIDNIPCMKLVEVKQKPIVNEETIKNVLEYELRWLRDIGVVKHLSDGDIAEIMDRAVLGHAGWNSRLVYNVKVGNWVPYAEVEGAVLIKKVGCSVSFNPEAVPEEAPVTYTAHPSMANSMLPIVMILGIAVVIAMIAIVLLSRKQ
;
A
#
# COMPACT_ATOMS: atom_id res chain seq x y z
N MET A 1 19.21 -54.85 -6.87
CA MET A 1 18.88 -54.01 -8.06
C MET A 1 17.50 -53.33 -8.02
N ARG A 2 16.51 -53.79 -7.25
CA ARG A 2 15.20 -53.10 -7.11
C ARG A 2 15.23 -51.82 -6.25
N TYR A 3 16.06 -51.76 -5.21
CA TYR A 3 16.17 -50.58 -4.33
C TYR A 3 16.98 -49.41 -4.91
N LEU A 4 17.85 -49.67 -5.90
CA LEU A 4 18.65 -48.62 -6.55
C LEU A 4 17.83 -47.84 -7.60
N ARG A 5 16.76 -48.44 -8.12
CA ARG A 5 15.83 -47.78 -9.06
C ARG A 5 14.85 -46.83 -8.37
N THR A 6 14.46 -47.09 -7.12
CA THR A 6 13.54 -46.22 -6.36
C THR A 6 14.19 -44.94 -5.84
N ILE A 7 15.51 -44.95 -5.58
CA ILE A 7 16.26 -43.77 -5.12
C ILE A 7 16.50 -42.76 -6.26
N ILE A 8 16.60 -43.23 -7.51
CA ILE A 8 16.83 -42.37 -8.68
C ILE A 8 15.52 -41.70 -9.17
N LEU A 9 14.35 -42.27 -8.85
CA LEU A 9 13.04 -41.71 -9.22
C LEU A 9 12.48 -40.70 -8.20
N SER A 10 12.96 -40.68 -6.95
CA SER A 10 12.51 -39.72 -5.93
C SER A 10 13.39 -38.47 -5.83
N LEU A 11 14.62 -38.52 -6.36
CA LEU A 11 15.56 -37.40 -6.35
C LEU A 11 15.13 -36.19 -7.22
N PRO A 12 14.49 -36.34 -8.39
CA PRO A 12 14.00 -35.18 -9.14
C PRO A 12 12.71 -34.59 -8.55
N LEU A 13 11.97 -35.33 -7.71
CA LEU A 13 10.75 -34.82 -7.07
C LEU A 13 11.06 -33.93 -5.85
N PHE A 14 12.20 -34.15 -5.18
CA PHE A 14 12.62 -33.36 -4.02
C PHE A 14 13.35 -32.07 -4.40
N LEU A 15 13.92 -31.98 -5.61
CA LEU A 15 14.59 -30.78 -6.11
C LEU A 15 13.61 -29.69 -6.61
N VAL A 16 12.37 -30.05 -6.94
CA VAL A 16 11.33 -29.08 -7.34
C VAL A 16 10.75 -28.31 -6.14
N ALA A 17 10.87 -28.85 -4.92
CA ALA A 17 10.26 -28.25 -3.72
C ALA A 17 11.05 -27.08 -3.10
N ILE A 18 12.28 -26.79 -3.57
CA ILE A 18 13.15 -25.75 -2.95
C ILE A 18 13.24 -24.48 -3.80
N THR A 19 12.70 -24.48 -5.03
CA THR A 19 12.47 -23.23 -5.78
C THR A 19 11.04 -22.76 -5.57
N GLY A 20 10.73 -22.42 -4.32
CA GLY A 20 9.67 -21.46 -4.05
C GLY A 20 10.12 -20.12 -4.66
N ILE A 21 9.99 -19.98 -5.99
CA ILE A 21 10.07 -18.70 -6.66
C ILE A 21 8.92 -17.93 -6.03
N VAL A 22 9.24 -17.07 -5.07
CA VAL A 22 8.31 -16.04 -4.62
C VAL A 22 8.09 -15.20 -5.87
N VAL A 23 6.98 -15.46 -6.54
CA VAL A 23 6.63 -14.85 -7.81
C VAL A 23 6.28 -13.39 -7.50
N SER A 24 7.28 -12.51 -7.41
CA SER A 24 6.98 -11.10 -7.25
C SER A 24 6.41 -10.59 -8.56
N ALA A 25 5.17 -10.09 -8.50
CA ALA A 25 4.62 -9.17 -9.49
C ALA A 25 5.65 -8.07 -9.83
N CYS A 26 5.48 -7.40 -10.97
CA CYS A 26 6.26 -6.19 -11.17
C CYS A 26 5.98 -5.23 -10.03
N PHE A 27 7.03 -4.91 -9.29
CA PHE A 27 6.95 -4.18 -8.04
C PHE A 27 7.88 -2.98 -8.14
N ASP A 28 7.29 -1.80 -8.21
CA ASP A 28 7.96 -0.58 -7.81
C ASP A 28 7.60 -0.25 -6.36
N PRO A 29 8.58 0.06 -5.48
CA PRO A 29 8.29 0.45 -4.10
C PRO A 29 7.36 1.65 -3.95
N MET A 30 7.21 2.51 -4.96
CA MET A 30 6.26 3.62 -4.96
C MET A 30 4.84 3.18 -5.32
N ASP A 31 4.65 2.04 -6.00
CA ASP A 31 3.31 1.58 -6.42
C ASP A 31 2.35 1.46 -5.23
N LYS A 32 2.82 0.98 -4.06
CA LYS A 32 2.02 0.89 -2.82
C LYS A 32 1.47 2.23 -2.31
N TYR A 33 2.01 3.35 -2.78
CA TYR A 33 1.60 4.70 -2.39
C TYR A 33 0.98 5.49 -3.55
N SER A 34 0.88 4.90 -4.73
CA SER A 34 0.42 5.56 -5.94
C SER A 34 -0.91 4.99 -6.40
N ILE A 35 -1.59 5.74 -7.27
CA ILE A 35 -2.76 5.28 -8.02
C ILE A 35 -2.50 5.58 -9.49
N GLU A 36 -2.80 4.61 -10.36
CA GLU A 36 -2.63 4.73 -11.80
C GLU A 36 -3.87 4.22 -12.53
N VAL A 37 -4.34 4.99 -13.49
CA VAL A 37 -5.49 4.65 -14.33
C VAL A 37 -5.05 4.67 -15.78
N LEU A 38 -5.26 3.57 -16.49
CA LEU A 38 -5.07 3.48 -17.93
C LEU A 38 -6.43 3.65 -18.62
N LEU A 39 -6.65 4.77 -19.30
CA LEU A 39 -7.94 5.09 -19.92
C LEU A 39 -8.18 4.32 -21.23
N ASN A 40 -8.42 3.01 -21.12
CA ASN A 40 -8.64 2.09 -22.25
C ASN A 40 -10.12 1.82 -22.57
N LYS A 41 -11.07 2.56 -21.97
CA LYS A 41 -12.49 2.43 -22.29
C LYS A 41 -12.73 2.82 -23.77
N PRO A 42 -13.43 1.99 -24.57
CA PRO A 42 -13.71 2.32 -25.96
C PRO A 42 -14.38 3.68 -26.13
N GLY A 43 -13.88 4.48 -27.08
CA GLY A 43 -14.38 5.83 -27.36
C GLY A 43 -13.61 6.95 -26.68
N ILE A 44 -12.86 6.67 -25.61
CA ILE A 44 -11.93 7.65 -25.03
C ILE A 44 -10.78 7.88 -26.02
N LYS A 45 -10.47 9.15 -26.27
CA LYS A 45 -9.36 9.58 -27.14
C LYS A 45 -8.41 10.48 -26.35
N TYR A 46 -7.18 10.66 -26.84
CA TYR A 46 -6.21 11.55 -26.22
C TYR A 46 -5.46 12.42 -27.24
N ASN A 47 -4.90 13.52 -26.76
CA ASN A 47 -3.93 14.35 -27.47
C ASN A 47 -2.83 14.79 -26.48
N ILE A 48 -1.87 13.90 -26.24
CA ILE A 48 -0.83 14.10 -25.22
C ILE A 48 0.12 15.26 -25.56
N VAL A 49 0.28 15.58 -26.85
CA VAL A 49 1.17 16.67 -27.32
C VAL A 49 0.74 18.03 -26.78
N LYS A 50 -0.54 18.21 -26.39
CA LYS A 50 -0.99 19.43 -25.72
C LYS A 50 -0.22 19.73 -24.42
N LEU A 51 0.27 18.71 -23.73
CA LEU A 51 1.08 18.89 -22.51
C LEU A 51 2.46 19.50 -22.81
N ALA A 52 3.01 19.26 -24.00
CA ALA A 52 4.34 19.76 -24.37
C ALA A 52 4.41 21.30 -24.48
N ASN A 53 3.27 21.96 -24.63
CA ASN A 53 3.17 23.41 -24.81
C ASN A 53 2.78 24.16 -23.53
N LEU A 54 2.70 23.47 -22.39
CA LEU A 54 2.32 24.07 -21.12
C LEU A 54 3.57 24.42 -20.31
N ASP A 55 3.52 25.57 -19.64
CA ASP A 55 4.49 25.91 -18.60
C ASP A 55 4.38 24.90 -17.45
N ASN A 56 5.49 24.68 -16.75
CA ASN A 56 5.59 23.74 -15.63
C ASN A 56 5.22 22.29 -15.97
N VAL A 57 5.40 21.88 -17.23
CA VAL A 57 5.36 20.47 -17.65
C VAL A 57 6.72 20.04 -18.19
N VAL A 58 7.20 18.90 -17.71
CA VAL A 58 8.47 18.30 -18.16
C VAL A 58 8.20 17.10 -19.03
N LYS A 59 8.73 17.12 -20.25
CA LYS A 59 8.73 15.97 -21.15
C LYS A 59 9.92 15.07 -20.80
N LEU A 60 9.65 13.88 -20.24
CA LEU A 60 10.68 12.89 -19.91
C LEU A 60 11.07 12.03 -21.12
N SER A 61 10.09 11.73 -21.98
CA SER A 61 10.28 11.06 -23.27
C SER A 61 9.11 11.39 -24.20
N ASP A 62 9.10 10.87 -25.44
CA ASP A 62 8.01 11.15 -26.39
C ASP A 62 6.62 10.75 -25.88
N ASP A 63 6.57 9.73 -25.04
CA ASP A 63 5.33 9.18 -24.50
C ASP A 63 5.10 9.54 -23.04
N ILE A 64 5.94 10.36 -22.40
CA ILE A 64 5.89 10.56 -20.94
C ILE A 64 6.08 12.04 -20.57
N TYR A 65 5.12 12.56 -19.83
CA TYR A 65 5.10 13.91 -19.28
C TYR A 65 4.95 13.85 -17.76
N LEU A 66 5.59 14.79 -17.07
CA LEU A 66 5.66 14.89 -15.62
C LEU A 66 5.35 16.33 -15.22
N TYR A 67 4.51 16.52 -14.22
CA TYR A 67 4.26 17.84 -13.64
C TYR A 67 3.85 17.75 -12.17
N ARG A 68 3.85 18.90 -11.49
CA ARG A 68 3.39 19.02 -10.10
C ARG A 68 1.86 19.07 -10.05
N SER A 69 1.23 18.36 -9.12
CA SER A 69 -0.22 18.43 -8.97
C SER A 69 -0.72 19.84 -8.63
N HIS A 70 -1.90 20.19 -9.17
CA HIS A 70 -2.63 21.42 -8.86
C HIS A 70 -3.12 21.50 -7.41
N LEU A 71 -3.29 20.37 -6.71
CA LEU A 71 -3.83 20.35 -5.34
C LEU A 71 -2.75 20.12 -4.27
N SER A 72 -1.55 19.64 -4.63
CA SER A 72 -0.51 19.34 -3.65
C SER A 72 0.90 19.43 -4.21
N LYS A 73 1.73 20.28 -3.56
CA LYS A 73 3.17 20.36 -3.85
C LYS A 73 3.95 19.07 -3.54
N TYR A 74 3.35 18.14 -2.80
CA TYR A 74 3.96 16.86 -2.45
C TYR A 74 3.55 15.74 -3.37
N VAL A 75 2.77 16.01 -4.43
CA VAL A 75 2.29 15.01 -5.36
C VAL A 75 2.73 15.37 -6.76
N VAL A 76 3.22 14.37 -7.49
CA VAL A 76 3.54 14.49 -8.91
C VAL A 76 2.51 13.74 -9.74
N VAL A 77 2.29 14.23 -10.94
CA VAL A 77 1.40 13.62 -11.93
C VAL A 77 2.25 13.18 -13.10
N ILE A 78 2.19 11.89 -13.40
CA ILE A 78 2.88 11.30 -14.54
C ILE A 78 1.80 10.90 -15.55
N VAL A 79 1.85 11.52 -16.73
CA VAL A 79 0.97 11.21 -17.85
C VAL A 79 1.79 10.49 -18.90
N SER A 80 1.37 9.28 -19.28
CA SER A 80 2.14 8.48 -20.23
C SER A 80 1.28 7.71 -21.24
N LEU A 81 1.84 7.35 -22.39
CA LEU A 81 1.20 6.45 -23.34
C LEU A 81 1.68 5.02 -23.10
N GLN A 82 0.76 4.15 -22.69
CA GLN A 82 1.07 2.76 -22.33
C GLN A 82 0.12 1.79 -23.04
N SER A 83 0.62 0.61 -23.39
CA SER A 83 -0.23 -0.47 -23.88
C SER A 83 -1.01 -1.13 -22.75
N LEU A 84 -2.18 -1.70 -23.05
CA LEU A 84 -2.93 -2.51 -22.10
C LEU A 84 -2.16 -3.78 -21.71
N HIS A 85 -1.49 -4.40 -22.67
CA HIS A 85 -0.69 -5.60 -22.47
C HIS A 85 0.81 -5.30 -22.44
N PRO A 86 1.61 -6.03 -21.63
CA PRO A 86 3.06 -5.85 -21.57
C PRO A 86 3.78 -6.09 -22.90
N ASN A 87 3.20 -6.93 -23.76
CA ASN A 87 3.77 -7.30 -25.06
C ASN A 87 3.54 -6.23 -26.14
N GLY A 88 3.04 -5.05 -25.76
CA GLY A 88 2.70 -3.96 -26.67
C GLY A 88 1.25 -3.99 -27.14
N GLY A 89 0.96 -3.21 -28.19
CA GLY A 89 -0.37 -3.04 -28.76
C GLY A 89 -0.78 -1.58 -28.89
N GLU A 90 -2.09 -1.34 -29.00
CA GLU A 90 -2.66 0.00 -28.93
C GLU A 90 -2.25 0.69 -27.62
N LYS A 91 -1.83 1.94 -27.72
CA LYS A 91 -1.45 2.75 -26.57
C LYS A 91 -2.63 3.60 -26.12
N TYR A 92 -2.85 3.60 -24.82
CA TYR A 92 -3.81 4.43 -24.12
C TYR A 92 -3.09 5.41 -23.21
N ILE A 93 -3.77 6.48 -22.83
CA ILE A 93 -3.23 7.44 -21.86
C ILE A 93 -3.37 6.88 -20.45
N ALA A 94 -2.25 6.82 -19.73
CA ALA A 94 -2.15 6.47 -18.34
C ALA A 94 -1.91 7.73 -17.50
N ILE A 95 -2.65 7.87 -16.41
CA ILE A 95 -2.51 8.95 -15.44
C ILE A 95 -2.12 8.31 -14.12
N ARG A 96 -0.89 8.60 -13.64
CA ARG A 96 -0.35 8.11 -12.37
C ARG A 96 -0.18 9.29 -11.41
N ILE A 97 -0.75 9.14 -10.22
CA ILE A 97 -0.60 10.06 -9.10
C ILE A 97 0.39 9.44 -8.13
N GLU A 98 1.50 10.12 -7.88
CA GLU A 98 2.57 9.62 -7.03
C GLU A 98 2.94 10.65 -5.95
N PRO A 99 2.77 10.31 -4.66
CA PRO A 99 3.16 11.19 -3.57
C PRO A 99 4.66 11.12 -3.29
N ARG A 100 5.21 12.21 -2.75
CA ARG A 100 6.53 12.21 -2.14
C ARG A 100 6.49 11.32 -0.89
N VAL A 101 7.44 10.39 -0.84
CA VAL A 101 7.63 9.45 0.27
C VAL A 101 8.84 9.87 1.07
N ILE A 102 8.72 9.81 2.39
CA ILE A 102 9.81 10.06 3.33
C ILE A 102 10.10 8.79 4.13
N GLU A 103 11.32 8.74 4.66
CA GLU A 103 11.72 7.73 5.62
C GLU A 103 11.33 8.17 7.04
N GLU A 104 10.51 7.35 7.70
CA GLU A 104 10.19 7.42 9.11
C GLU A 104 11.07 6.41 9.85
N ARG A 105 11.91 6.90 10.77
CA ARG A 105 12.77 6.07 11.60
C ARG A 105 12.07 5.75 12.91
N ILE A 106 11.69 4.50 13.09
CA ILE A 106 11.03 4.01 14.30
C ILE A 106 12.06 3.29 15.15
N GLU A 107 12.40 3.87 16.30
CA GLU A 107 13.23 3.18 17.30
C GLU A 107 12.40 2.12 18.03
N ARG A 108 12.87 0.87 17.99
CA ARG A 108 12.30 -0.25 18.74
C ARG A 108 13.36 -0.89 19.60
N LEU A 109 13.06 -1.13 20.87
CA LEU A 109 13.93 -1.92 21.72
C LEU A 109 13.63 -3.39 21.47
N SER A 110 14.64 -4.18 21.09
CA SER A 110 14.52 -5.63 20.97
C SER A 110 15.37 -6.28 22.06
N CYS A 111 14.70 -6.89 23.03
CA CYS A 111 15.34 -7.61 24.12
C CYS A 111 15.28 -9.11 23.85
N ARG A 112 16.44 -9.75 23.83
CA ARG A 112 16.53 -11.18 23.54
C ARG A 112 17.59 -11.86 24.40
N LEU A 113 17.20 -12.95 25.04
CA LEU A 113 18.07 -13.80 25.83
C LEU A 113 18.04 -15.21 25.25
N TYR A 114 19.22 -15.81 25.12
CA TYR A 114 19.39 -17.19 24.68
C TYR A 114 20.02 -17.99 25.82
N LEU A 115 19.40 -19.12 26.16
CA LEU A 115 19.86 -20.03 27.20
C LEU A 115 19.89 -21.45 26.64
N ALA A 116 20.89 -22.22 27.08
CA ALA A 116 20.97 -23.66 26.85
C ALA A 116 21.07 -24.37 28.19
N ILE A 117 20.23 -25.38 28.40
CA ILE A 117 20.24 -26.25 29.56
C ILE A 117 20.66 -27.64 29.05
N PRO A 118 21.92 -28.04 29.30
CA PRO A 118 22.41 -29.34 28.85
C PRO A 118 21.83 -30.46 29.72
N ASN A 119 21.81 -31.66 29.14
CA ASN A 119 21.49 -32.92 29.82
C ASN A 119 20.10 -32.97 30.47
N MET A 120 19.14 -32.20 29.96
CA MET A 120 17.76 -32.22 30.47
C MET A 120 16.96 -33.29 29.71
N PRO A 121 16.44 -34.34 30.37
CA PRO A 121 15.62 -35.35 29.71
C PRO A 121 14.35 -34.75 29.12
N ARG A 122 13.82 -35.37 28.07
CA ARG A 122 12.58 -34.94 27.39
C ARG A 122 11.43 -34.79 28.38
N GLU A 123 11.25 -35.78 29.25
CA GLU A 123 10.15 -35.86 30.22
C GLU A 123 10.23 -34.69 31.20
N SER A 124 11.44 -34.34 31.66
CA SER A 124 11.66 -33.17 32.51
C SER A 124 11.30 -31.85 31.83
N VAL A 125 11.51 -31.75 30.51
CA VAL A 125 11.07 -30.58 29.72
C VAL A 125 9.55 -30.52 29.65
N VAL A 126 8.89 -31.64 29.37
CA VAL A 126 7.41 -31.70 29.31
C VAL A 126 6.81 -31.29 30.66
N GLU A 127 7.32 -31.81 31.77
CA GLU A 127 6.89 -31.38 33.11
C GLU A 127 7.20 -29.91 33.40
N ALA A 128 8.32 -29.38 32.87
CA ALA A 128 8.65 -27.97 32.99
C ALA A 128 7.62 -27.09 32.29
N LEU A 129 7.10 -27.51 31.14
CA LEU A 129 6.01 -26.81 30.46
C LEU A 129 4.72 -26.81 31.30
N ASP A 130 4.39 -27.91 31.96
CA ASP A 130 3.24 -27.98 32.88
C ASP A 130 3.43 -27.07 34.09
N ARG A 131 4.64 -27.03 34.66
CA ARG A 131 4.99 -26.08 35.73
C ARG A 131 4.88 -24.64 35.25
N ALA A 132 5.32 -24.34 34.02
CA ALA A 132 5.20 -23.02 33.43
C ALA A 132 3.73 -22.58 33.29
N CYS A 133 2.85 -23.48 32.86
CA CYS A 133 1.40 -23.23 32.83
C CYS A 133 0.83 -22.87 34.21
N LYS A 134 1.27 -23.58 35.27
CA LYS A 134 0.89 -23.28 36.67
C LYS A 134 1.41 -21.90 37.14
N LEU A 135 2.52 -21.43 36.57
CA LEU A 135 3.04 -20.07 36.80
C LEU A 135 2.32 -19.00 35.96
N GLY A 136 1.24 -19.35 35.25
CA GLY A 136 0.43 -18.43 34.46
C GLY A 136 0.96 -18.15 33.06
N TRP A 137 1.92 -18.94 32.56
CA TRP A 137 2.30 -18.91 31.15
C TRP A 137 1.26 -19.64 30.32
N LYS A 138 1.02 -19.15 29.10
CA LYS A 138 0.05 -19.75 28.17
C LYS A 138 0.77 -20.15 26.89
N TYR A 139 0.35 -21.24 26.26
CA TYR A 139 0.82 -21.57 24.92
C TYR A 139 0.32 -20.53 23.92
N ASN A 140 1.23 -20.01 23.09
CA ASN A 140 0.88 -19.17 21.95
C ASN A 140 0.34 -20.03 20.79
N GLU A 141 0.90 -21.24 20.65
CA GLU A 141 0.54 -22.26 19.67
C GLU A 141 0.59 -23.63 20.34
N ASN A 142 -0.10 -24.63 19.79
CA ASN A 142 -0.04 -26.00 20.29
C ASN A 142 1.42 -26.51 20.33
N PRO A 143 1.90 -27.04 21.47
CA PRO A 143 3.25 -27.56 21.56
C PRO A 143 3.41 -28.81 20.68
N ILE A 144 4.57 -28.95 20.06
CA ILE A 144 4.95 -30.15 19.32
C ILE A 144 5.78 -31.01 20.25
N ILE A 145 5.25 -32.16 20.66
CA ILE A 145 5.94 -33.11 21.56
C ILE A 145 6.11 -34.43 20.82
N ARG A 146 7.35 -34.81 20.52
CA ARG A 146 7.75 -36.05 19.85
C ARG A 146 8.91 -36.70 20.61
N ASP A 147 9.21 -37.96 20.33
CA ASP A 147 10.25 -38.71 21.07
C ASP A 147 11.64 -38.08 21.00
N ARG A 148 11.98 -37.46 19.88
CA ARG A 148 13.31 -36.85 19.65
C ARG A 148 13.29 -35.32 19.59
N TYR A 149 12.13 -34.71 19.88
CA TYR A 149 11.92 -33.28 19.66
C TYR A 149 10.79 -32.73 20.51
N VAL A 150 11.03 -31.61 21.19
CA VAL A 150 9.97 -30.79 21.78
C VAL A 150 10.10 -29.36 21.27
N ARG A 151 8.98 -28.73 20.91
CA ARG A 151 8.88 -27.29 20.64
C ARG A 151 7.65 -26.73 21.33
N ALA A 152 7.83 -25.66 22.07
CA ALA A 152 6.76 -24.87 22.63
C ALA A 152 7.06 -23.37 22.47
N VAL A 153 6.02 -22.57 22.27
CA VAL A 153 6.09 -21.12 22.39
C VAL A 153 5.09 -20.73 23.46
N MET A 154 5.60 -20.14 24.54
CA MET A 154 4.80 -19.71 25.68
C MET A 154 4.84 -18.21 25.82
N VAL A 155 3.74 -17.61 26.25
CA VAL A 155 3.58 -16.18 26.40
C VAL A 155 3.02 -15.82 27.76
N LYS A 156 3.46 -14.69 28.30
CA LYS A 156 2.91 -14.11 29.53
C LYS A 156 2.94 -12.58 29.40
N ASN A 157 1.82 -11.96 29.75
CA ASN A 157 1.74 -10.50 29.82
C ASN A 157 2.26 -10.05 31.19
N VAL A 158 3.16 -9.07 31.19
CA VAL A 158 3.75 -8.46 32.38
C VAL A 158 3.52 -6.96 32.28
N ILE A 159 2.59 -6.44 33.07
CA ILE A 159 2.13 -5.05 32.99
C ILE A 159 1.60 -4.76 31.57
N ASN A 160 2.33 -3.98 30.77
CA ASN A 160 1.97 -3.58 29.41
C ASN A 160 2.81 -4.30 28.34
N TYR A 161 3.68 -5.24 28.73
CA TYR A 161 4.59 -5.91 27.81
C TYR A 161 4.26 -7.39 27.69
N LYS A 162 4.30 -7.89 26.45
CA LYS A 162 4.26 -9.32 26.18
C LYS A 162 5.67 -9.89 26.30
N VAL A 163 5.82 -10.96 27.08
CA VAL A 163 7.05 -11.77 27.13
C VAL A 163 6.77 -13.08 26.43
N GLU A 164 7.57 -13.42 25.44
CA GLU A 164 7.51 -14.68 24.72
C GLU A 164 8.73 -15.53 25.04
N VAL A 165 8.51 -16.82 25.24
CA VAL A 165 9.55 -17.81 25.51
C VAL A 165 9.38 -18.96 24.54
N SER A 166 10.34 -19.12 23.63
CA SER A 166 10.44 -20.28 22.75
C SER A 166 11.33 -21.34 23.42
N ILE A 167 10.79 -22.53 23.61
CA ILE A 167 11.49 -23.68 24.17
C ILE A 167 11.64 -24.73 23.07
N VAL A 168 12.86 -25.17 22.83
CA VAL A 168 13.19 -26.25 21.89
C VAL A 168 14.07 -27.27 22.59
N TRP A 169 13.68 -28.54 22.55
CA TRP A 169 14.49 -29.64 23.05
C TRP A 169 14.86 -30.57 21.90
N ILE A 170 16.17 -30.81 21.73
CA ILE A 170 16.75 -31.72 20.74
C ILE A 170 17.95 -32.42 21.38
N LYS A 171 18.07 -33.75 21.22
CA LYS A 171 19.27 -34.53 21.62
C LYS A 171 19.75 -34.21 23.06
N ASN A 172 18.83 -34.19 24.02
CA ASN A 172 19.12 -33.95 25.44
C ASN A 172 19.62 -32.52 25.79
N GLU A 173 19.41 -31.56 24.90
CA GLU A 173 19.68 -30.14 25.13
C GLU A 173 18.38 -29.33 25.01
N THR A 174 18.07 -28.53 26.03
CA THR A 174 16.95 -27.59 26.01
C THR A 174 17.47 -26.19 25.69
N ARG A 175 17.00 -25.60 24.61
CA ARG A 175 17.24 -24.21 24.22
C ARG A 175 16.02 -23.37 24.57
N ILE A 176 16.25 -22.29 25.32
CA ILE A 176 15.22 -21.33 25.71
C ILE A 176 15.59 -19.98 25.11
N THR A 177 14.71 -19.43 24.29
CA THR A 177 14.83 -18.06 23.76
C THR A 177 13.75 -17.21 24.39
N VAL A 178 14.13 -16.18 25.13
CA VAL A 178 13.22 -15.18 25.67
C VAL A 178 13.23 -13.96 24.76
N VAL A 179 12.06 -13.48 24.38
CA VAL A 179 11.87 -12.26 23.60
C VAL A 179 10.93 -11.33 24.37
N SER A 180 11.34 -10.07 24.49
CA SER A 180 10.50 -9.02 25.06
C SER A 180 10.74 -7.68 24.40
N GLU A 181 9.72 -6.82 24.45
CA GLU A 181 9.77 -5.43 23.97
C GLU A 181 10.48 -4.49 24.96
N ASN A 182 10.75 -4.96 26.18
CA ASN A 182 11.43 -4.17 27.20
C ASN A 182 12.25 -5.06 28.18
N LYS A 183 13.04 -4.43 29.06
CA LYS A 183 13.89 -5.06 30.09
C LYS A 183 13.61 -4.52 31.49
N THR A 184 12.34 -4.33 31.84
CA THR A 184 11.98 -3.88 33.19
C THR A 184 12.35 -4.94 34.22
N SER A 185 12.54 -4.53 35.48
CA SER A 185 12.81 -5.45 36.59
C SER A 185 11.73 -6.51 36.76
N ASP A 186 10.47 -6.17 36.46
CA ASP A 186 9.34 -7.12 36.53
C ASP A 186 9.44 -8.21 35.47
N ILE A 187 9.89 -7.88 34.26
CA ILE A 187 10.13 -8.87 33.20
C ILE A 187 11.25 -9.83 33.63
N VAL A 188 12.37 -9.30 34.14
CA VAL A 188 13.48 -10.14 34.65
C VAL A 188 13.00 -11.05 35.78
N LYS A 189 12.18 -10.54 36.71
CA LYS A 189 11.61 -11.32 37.82
C LYS A 189 10.71 -12.46 37.32
N VAL A 190 9.82 -12.19 36.36
CA VAL A 190 8.92 -13.20 35.79
C VAL A 190 9.68 -14.27 34.99
N VAL A 191 10.73 -13.87 34.26
CA VAL A 191 11.61 -14.81 33.56
C VAL A 191 12.40 -15.66 34.55
N ASN A 192 12.96 -15.08 35.60
CA ASN A 192 13.66 -15.82 36.66
C ASN A 192 12.73 -16.79 37.39
N GLU A 193 11.48 -16.40 37.63
CA GLU A 193 10.49 -17.31 38.21
C GLU A 193 10.27 -18.53 37.32
N LEU A 194 10.13 -18.34 36.00
CA LEU A 194 10.03 -19.44 35.03
C LEU A 194 11.29 -20.32 35.06
N LEU A 195 12.47 -19.73 34.93
CA LEU A 195 13.74 -20.46 34.84
C LEU A 195 13.99 -21.30 36.09
N VAL A 196 13.83 -20.71 37.27
CA VAL A 196 14.10 -21.39 38.54
C VAL A 196 13.01 -22.41 38.86
N LYS A 197 11.73 -22.02 38.84
CA LYS A 197 10.64 -22.89 39.33
C LYS A 197 10.19 -23.93 38.30
N ALA A 198 10.26 -23.62 37.01
CA ALA A 198 9.83 -24.58 35.97
C ALA A 198 11.01 -25.40 35.44
N PHE A 199 12.16 -24.79 35.18
CA PHE A 199 13.28 -25.46 34.51
C PHE A 199 14.44 -25.84 35.44
N GLY A 200 14.43 -25.42 36.72
CA GLY A 200 15.56 -25.66 37.63
C GLY A 200 16.86 -24.97 37.18
N ALA A 201 16.76 -23.94 36.35
CA ALA A 201 17.89 -23.21 35.81
C ALA A 201 18.33 -22.07 36.75
N ARG A 202 19.56 -21.60 36.57
CA ARG A 202 20.08 -20.45 37.31
C ARG A 202 19.32 -19.17 36.92
N PRO A 203 19.10 -18.25 37.88
CA PRO A 203 18.55 -16.94 37.55
C PRO A 203 19.53 -16.15 36.69
N ILE A 204 18.99 -15.17 35.97
CA ILE A 204 19.73 -14.19 35.17
C ILE A 204 19.68 -12.81 35.82
N ASP A 205 20.71 -12.01 35.57
CA ASP A 205 20.79 -10.63 36.06
C ASP A 205 20.04 -9.66 35.14
N ASN A 206 20.10 -9.87 33.82
CA ASN A 206 19.45 -9.02 32.85
C ASN A 206 19.06 -9.78 31.56
N ILE A 207 18.24 -9.12 30.73
CA ILE A 207 17.93 -9.54 29.36
C ILE A 207 18.66 -8.56 28.43
N PRO A 208 19.61 -9.02 27.60
CA PRO A 208 20.30 -8.16 26.64
C PRO A 208 19.30 -7.50 25.69
N CYS A 209 19.47 -6.20 25.44
CA CYS A 209 18.64 -5.47 24.48
C CYS A 209 19.50 -4.68 23.51
N MET A 210 19.02 -4.62 22.27
CA MET A 210 19.55 -3.74 21.24
C MET A 210 18.47 -2.78 20.78
N LYS A 211 18.85 -1.53 20.50
CA LYS A 211 17.98 -0.61 19.78
C LYS A 211 18.00 -0.98 18.31
N LEU A 212 16.85 -1.36 17.78
CA LEU A 212 16.62 -1.52 16.36
C LEU A 212 16.05 -0.22 15.81
N VAL A 213 16.60 0.27 14.71
CA VAL A 213 16.00 1.38 13.95
C VAL A 213 15.32 0.75 12.76
N GLU A 214 13.98 0.70 12.80
CA GLU A 214 13.19 0.29 11.66
C GLU A 214 12.94 1.52 10.78
N VAL A 215 13.42 1.46 9.54
CA VAL A 215 13.16 2.51 8.55
C VAL A 215 11.91 2.13 7.78
N LYS A 216 10.83 2.88 8.01
CA LYS A 216 9.58 2.73 7.25
C LYS A 216 9.47 3.85 6.25
N GLN A 217 8.97 3.54 5.06
CA GLN A 217 8.57 4.55 4.09
C GLN A 217 7.12 4.98 4.38
N LYS A 218 6.86 6.28 4.28
CA LYS A 218 5.52 6.85 4.47
C LYS A 218 5.29 8.02 3.50
N PRO A 219 4.15 8.06 2.80
CA PRO A 219 3.80 9.22 1.96
C PRO A 219 3.56 10.44 2.86
N ILE A 220 3.99 11.62 2.40
CA ILE A 220 3.78 12.88 3.14
C ILE A 220 2.28 13.20 3.26
N VAL A 221 1.49 12.85 2.24
CA VAL A 221 0.05 13.08 2.17
C VAL A 221 -0.72 11.79 2.42
N ASN A 222 -1.96 11.90 2.89
CA ASN A 222 -2.84 10.76 3.11
C ASN A 222 -3.50 10.27 1.80
N GLU A 223 -4.15 9.11 1.88
CA GLU A 223 -4.86 8.49 0.75
C GLU A 223 -5.96 9.40 0.17
N GLU A 224 -6.75 10.05 1.02
CA GLU A 224 -7.80 10.97 0.60
C GLU A 224 -7.26 12.11 -0.27
N THR A 225 -6.13 12.70 0.11
CA THR A 225 -5.46 13.73 -0.71
C THR A 225 -5.05 13.18 -2.07
N ILE A 226 -4.51 11.96 -2.13
CA ILE A 226 -4.08 11.32 -3.37
C ILE A 226 -5.28 11.04 -4.29
N LYS A 227 -6.42 10.60 -3.72
CA LYS A 227 -7.68 10.43 -4.46
C LYS A 227 -8.22 11.75 -4.99
N ASN A 228 -8.24 12.79 -4.15
CA ASN A 228 -8.71 14.13 -4.56
C ASN A 228 -7.84 14.71 -5.69
N VAL A 229 -6.51 14.49 -5.62
CA VAL A 229 -5.61 14.81 -6.73
C VAL A 229 -5.99 14.04 -7.99
N LEU A 230 -6.13 12.72 -7.94
CA LEU A 230 -6.51 11.92 -9.11
C LEU A 230 -7.79 12.44 -9.77
N GLU A 231 -8.83 12.71 -8.97
CA GLU A 231 -10.09 13.23 -9.49
C GLU A 231 -9.89 14.58 -10.19
N TYR A 232 -9.21 15.52 -9.53
CA TYR A 232 -8.96 16.84 -10.09
C TYR A 232 -8.18 16.76 -11.40
N GLU A 233 -7.09 15.99 -11.43
CA GLU A 233 -6.22 15.91 -12.61
C GLU A 233 -6.93 15.21 -13.78
N LEU A 234 -7.78 14.21 -13.54
CA LEU A 234 -8.61 13.61 -14.59
C LEU A 234 -9.57 14.64 -15.21
N ARG A 235 -10.22 15.46 -14.38
CA ARG A 235 -11.11 16.53 -14.84
C ARG A 235 -10.33 17.59 -15.61
N TRP A 236 -9.22 18.07 -15.05
CA TRP A 236 -8.38 19.09 -15.68
C TRP A 236 -7.82 18.61 -17.03
N LEU A 237 -7.25 17.40 -17.11
CA LEU A 237 -6.74 16.81 -18.35
C LEU A 237 -7.84 16.67 -19.42
N ARG A 238 -9.07 16.36 -19.00
CA ARG A 238 -10.24 16.36 -19.90
C ARG A 238 -10.57 17.77 -20.38
N ASP A 239 -10.64 18.74 -19.48
CA ASP A 239 -11.09 20.10 -19.77
C ASP A 239 -10.12 20.85 -20.69
N ILE A 240 -8.80 20.60 -20.55
CA ILE A 240 -7.79 21.13 -21.49
C ILE A 240 -7.72 20.33 -22.81
N GLY A 241 -8.47 19.23 -22.90
CA GLY A 241 -8.62 18.37 -24.06
C GLY A 241 -7.39 17.49 -24.35
N VAL A 242 -6.58 17.19 -23.32
CA VAL A 242 -5.57 16.12 -23.36
C VAL A 242 -6.27 14.76 -23.38
N VAL A 243 -7.34 14.61 -22.60
CA VAL A 243 -8.27 13.47 -22.66
C VAL A 243 -9.59 13.95 -23.30
N LYS A 244 -10.20 13.14 -24.15
CA LYS A 244 -11.49 13.45 -24.81
C LYS A 244 -12.47 12.31 -24.59
N HIS A 245 -13.74 12.68 -24.44
CA HIS A 245 -14.87 11.77 -24.22
C HIS A 245 -14.82 10.97 -22.91
N LEU A 246 -14.01 11.40 -21.94
CA LEU A 246 -14.10 10.92 -20.56
C LEU A 246 -15.28 11.64 -19.86
N SER A 247 -16.32 10.90 -19.50
CA SER A 247 -17.51 11.45 -18.85
C SER A 247 -17.32 11.64 -17.34
N ASP A 248 -18.19 12.43 -16.71
CA ASP A 248 -18.22 12.52 -15.23
C ASP A 248 -18.56 11.18 -14.57
N GLY A 249 -19.38 10.35 -15.24
CA GLY A 249 -19.67 8.98 -14.80
C GLY A 249 -18.43 8.09 -14.81
N ASP A 250 -17.60 8.20 -15.85
CA ASP A 250 -16.33 7.46 -15.90
C ASP A 250 -15.41 7.84 -14.74
N ILE A 251 -15.29 9.14 -14.45
CA ILE A 251 -14.48 9.63 -13.35
C ILE A 251 -15.03 9.12 -12.01
N ALA A 252 -16.34 9.18 -11.79
CA ALA A 252 -16.96 8.67 -10.58
C ALA A 252 -16.68 7.16 -10.38
N GLU A 253 -16.87 6.34 -11.42
CA GLU A 253 -16.58 4.90 -11.35
C GLU A 253 -15.10 4.59 -11.09
N ILE A 254 -14.18 5.38 -11.66
CA ILE A 254 -12.74 5.29 -11.36
C ILE A 254 -12.50 5.61 -9.88
N MET A 255 -13.09 6.69 -9.36
CA MET A 255 -12.88 7.14 -7.97
C MET A 255 -13.43 6.16 -6.93
N ASP A 256 -14.51 5.46 -7.25
CA ASP A 256 -15.09 4.39 -6.41
C ASP A 256 -14.14 3.20 -6.26
N ARG A 257 -13.26 2.96 -7.24
CA ARG A 257 -12.30 1.85 -7.27
C ARG A 257 -10.87 2.25 -6.95
N ALA A 258 -10.57 3.55 -6.94
CA ALA A 258 -9.25 4.08 -6.62
C ALA A 258 -8.89 3.85 -5.15
N VAL A 259 -7.80 3.10 -4.93
CA VAL A 259 -7.19 2.77 -3.62
C VAL A 259 -5.68 2.82 -3.78
N LEU A 260 -4.95 3.24 -2.74
CA LEU A 260 -3.49 3.17 -2.76
C LEU A 260 -2.98 1.77 -3.06
N GLY A 261 -1.96 1.66 -3.92
CA GLY A 261 -1.47 0.38 -4.39
C GLY A 261 -2.06 -0.04 -5.74
N HIS A 262 -3.12 0.61 -6.21
CA HIS A 262 -3.61 0.45 -7.58
C HIS A 262 -2.77 1.24 -8.59
N ALA A 263 -1.47 0.96 -8.62
CA ALA A 263 -0.51 1.51 -9.57
C ALA A 263 0.42 0.43 -10.12
N GLY A 264 1.05 0.72 -11.27
CA GLY A 264 1.92 -0.24 -11.96
C GLY A 264 1.14 -1.28 -12.76
N TRP A 265 1.86 -2.03 -13.60
CA TRP A 265 1.29 -2.88 -14.64
C TRP A 265 0.21 -3.86 -14.17
N ASN A 266 0.39 -4.45 -12.98
CA ASN A 266 -0.51 -5.49 -12.50
C ASN A 266 -1.70 -4.92 -11.70
N SER A 267 -1.55 -3.75 -11.07
CA SER A 267 -2.55 -3.23 -10.13
C SER A 267 -3.25 -1.96 -10.62
N ARG A 268 -2.74 -1.29 -11.66
CA ARG A 268 -3.38 -0.11 -12.28
C ARG A 268 -4.81 -0.42 -12.69
N LEU A 269 -5.67 0.59 -12.58
CA LEU A 269 -7.07 0.49 -12.99
C LEU A 269 -7.17 0.53 -14.52
N VAL A 270 -7.95 -0.40 -15.06
CA VAL A 270 -8.27 -0.53 -16.49
C VAL A 270 -9.76 -0.77 -16.67
N TYR A 271 -10.33 -0.32 -17.78
CA TYR A 271 -11.71 -0.63 -18.14
C TYR A 271 -11.79 -2.04 -18.72
N ASN A 272 -12.58 -2.90 -18.08
CA ASN A 272 -12.84 -4.25 -18.57
C ASN A 272 -14.17 -4.28 -19.34
N VAL A 273 -14.08 -4.40 -20.66
CA VAL A 273 -15.23 -4.38 -21.57
C VAL A 273 -16.21 -5.53 -21.30
N LYS A 274 -15.75 -6.68 -20.79
CA LYS A 274 -16.64 -7.84 -20.52
C LYS A 274 -17.61 -7.58 -19.37
N VAL A 275 -17.14 -6.90 -18.33
CA VAL A 275 -17.93 -6.60 -17.12
C VAL A 275 -18.46 -5.18 -17.08
N GLY A 276 -17.95 -4.31 -17.97
CA GLY A 276 -18.41 -2.92 -18.11
C GLY A 276 -18.02 -2.01 -16.96
N ASN A 277 -16.86 -2.23 -16.32
CA ASN A 277 -16.39 -1.41 -15.20
C ASN A 277 -14.86 -1.29 -15.14
N TRP A 278 -14.36 -0.41 -14.27
CA TRP A 278 -12.95 -0.22 -13.98
C TRP A 278 -12.48 -1.22 -12.91
N VAL A 279 -11.44 -2.00 -13.21
CA VAL A 279 -10.87 -3.02 -12.31
C VAL A 279 -9.35 -2.97 -12.33
N PRO A 280 -8.68 -3.45 -11.28
CA PRO A 280 -7.24 -3.72 -11.33
C PRO A 280 -6.91 -4.67 -12.49
N TYR A 281 -5.84 -4.39 -13.23
CA TYR A 281 -5.46 -5.21 -14.40
C TYR A 281 -5.33 -6.71 -14.08
N ALA A 282 -4.80 -7.07 -12.90
CA ALA A 282 -4.66 -8.46 -12.48
C ALA A 282 -5.98 -9.22 -12.32
N GLU A 283 -7.10 -8.52 -12.20
CA GLU A 283 -8.44 -9.11 -12.13
C GLU A 283 -9.07 -9.32 -13.51
N VAL A 284 -8.45 -8.81 -14.58
CA VAL A 284 -8.92 -9.04 -15.95
C VAL A 284 -8.66 -10.49 -16.35
N GLU A 285 -9.70 -11.17 -16.82
CA GLU A 285 -9.59 -12.54 -17.31
C GLU A 285 -8.55 -12.65 -18.44
N GLY A 286 -7.54 -13.50 -18.25
CA GLY A 286 -6.44 -13.67 -19.20
C GLY A 286 -5.35 -12.60 -19.12
N ALA A 287 -5.33 -11.78 -18.06
CA ALA A 287 -4.28 -10.78 -17.84
C ALA A 287 -2.87 -11.40 -17.84
N VAL A 288 -1.96 -10.79 -18.59
CA VAL A 288 -0.56 -11.21 -18.64
C VAL A 288 0.20 -10.45 -17.56
N LEU A 289 0.50 -11.12 -16.45
CA LEU A 289 1.16 -10.48 -15.31
C LEU A 289 2.67 -10.35 -15.53
N ILE A 290 3.21 -9.16 -15.31
CA ILE A 290 4.65 -8.91 -15.36
C ILE A 290 5.29 -9.37 -14.04
N LYS A 291 6.48 -9.96 -14.13
CA LYS A 291 7.28 -10.47 -13.01
C LYS A 291 8.73 -9.97 -13.09
N LYS A 292 8.95 -8.68 -12.85
CA LYS A 292 10.27 -8.03 -12.93
C LYS A 292 10.33 -6.80 -12.00
N VAL A 293 11.48 -6.47 -11.44
CA VAL A 293 11.65 -5.23 -10.66
C VAL A 293 11.86 -4.03 -11.59
N GLY A 294 11.32 -2.85 -11.21
CA GLY A 294 11.61 -1.57 -11.87
C GLY A 294 10.87 -1.33 -13.20
N CYS A 295 9.56 -1.63 -13.26
CA CYS A 295 8.74 -1.31 -14.45
C CYS A 295 7.99 0.02 -14.34
N SER A 296 8.34 0.88 -13.39
CA SER A 296 7.81 2.24 -13.27
C SER A 296 8.61 3.22 -14.14
N VAL A 297 8.05 4.42 -14.30
CA VAL A 297 8.76 5.56 -14.87
C VAL A 297 9.73 6.09 -13.81
N SER A 298 11.04 6.02 -14.09
CA SER A 298 12.04 6.72 -13.28
C SER A 298 12.18 8.17 -13.74
N PHE A 299 12.31 9.08 -12.78
CA PHE A 299 12.55 10.50 -13.05
C PHE A 299 13.46 11.09 -11.97
N ASN A 300 14.20 12.15 -12.32
CA ASN A 300 14.97 12.92 -11.35
C ASN A 300 14.00 13.83 -10.55
N PRO A 301 13.90 13.71 -9.21
CA PRO A 301 13.05 14.59 -8.40
C PRO A 301 13.36 16.07 -8.54
N GLU A 302 14.62 16.44 -8.83
CA GLU A 302 15.04 17.83 -9.04
C GLU A 302 14.51 18.41 -10.36
N ALA A 303 14.15 17.54 -11.32
CA ALA A 303 13.57 17.96 -12.58
C ALA A 303 12.06 18.25 -12.46
N VAL A 304 11.42 17.94 -11.33
CA VAL A 304 9.98 18.19 -11.16
C VAL A 304 9.77 19.69 -10.90
N PRO A 305 8.93 20.39 -11.69
CA PRO A 305 8.61 21.80 -11.46
C PRO A 305 8.10 22.08 -10.05
N GLU A 306 8.36 23.27 -9.52
CA GLU A 306 7.87 23.67 -8.20
C GLU A 306 6.36 23.92 -8.20
N GLU A 307 5.86 24.56 -9.25
CA GLU A 307 4.46 24.92 -9.45
C GLU A 307 3.75 23.95 -10.41
N ALA A 308 2.42 23.94 -10.34
CA ALA A 308 1.59 23.17 -11.27
C ALA A 308 1.51 23.86 -12.65
N PRO A 309 1.12 23.12 -13.70
CA PRO A 309 0.89 23.70 -15.02
C PRO A 309 -0.15 24.81 -14.98
N VAL A 310 0.10 25.88 -15.73
CA VAL A 310 -0.86 26.97 -15.89
C VAL A 310 -1.49 26.87 -17.27
N THR A 311 -2.81 26.92 -17.33
CA THR A 311 -3.52 27.03 -18.60
C THR A 311 -3.89 28.48 -18.84
N TYR A 312 -3.38 29.07 -19.93
CA TYR A 312 -3.88 30.34 -20.43
C TYR A 312 -5.22 30.10 -21.12
N THR A 313 -6.23 29.71 -20.36
CA THR A 313 -7.59 29.86 -20.83
C THR A 313 -7.91 31.34 -20.76
N ALA A 314 -8.09 31.98 -21.92
CA ALA A 314 -8.80 33.24 -21.99
C ALA A 314 -10.24 32.98 -21.54
N HIS A 315 -10.47 32.95 -20.23
CA HIS A 315 -11.82 32.95 -19.68
C HIS A 315 -12.29 34.40 -19.57
N PRO A 316 -13.38 34.79 -20.26
CA PRO A 316 -14.14 35.95 -19.81
C PRO A 316 -14.65 35.59 -18.42
N SER A 317 -14.36 36.44 -17.44
CA SER A 317 -14.83 36.30 -16.07
C SER A 317 -16.33 35.96 -16.05
N MET A 318 -16.71 34.91 -15.31
CA MET A 318 -18.10 34.57 -14.96
C MET A 318 -18.79 35.63 -14.07
N ALA A 319 -18.37 36.90 -14.14
CA ALA A 319 -19.05 38.03 -13.51
C ALA A 319 -20.19 38.61 -14.37
N ASN A 320 -20.27 38.27 -15.67
CA ASN A 320 -21.19 38.94 -16.61
C ASN A 320 -22.50 38.19 -16.92
N SER A 321 -22.74 36.98 -16.41
CA SER A 321 -23.98 36.22 -16.69
C SER A 321 -25.10 36.43 -15.67
N MET A 322 -24.84 37.04 -14.51
CA MET A 322 -25.86 37.37 -13.51
C MET A 322 -26.61 38.69 -13.80
N LEU A 323 -25.98 39.61 -14.54
CA LEU A 323 -26.55 40.94 -14.84
C LEU A 323 -27.83 40.92 -15.68
N PRO A 324 -27.95 40.10 -16.75
CA PRO A 324 -29.18 40.06 -17.55
C PRO A 324 -30.35 39.42 -16.79
N ILE A 325 -30.08 38.38 -16.00
CA ILE A 325 -31.13 37.60 -15.31
C ILE A 325 -31.73 38.39 -14.15
N VAL A 326 -30.90 39.09 -13.36
CA VAL A 326 -31.39 39.96 -12.28
C VAL A 326 -32.13 41.19 -12.83
N MET A 327 -31.71 41.76 -13.96
CA MET A 327 -32.46 42.85 -14.60
C MET A 327 -33.81 42.40 -15.17
N ILE A 328 -33.89 41.21 -15.79
CA ILE A 328 -35.16 40.68 -16.33
C ILE A 328 -36.15 40.41 -15.20
N LEU A 329 -35.71 39.82 -14.07
CA LEU A 329 -36.56 39.63 -12.90
C LEU A 329 -36.98 40.96 -12.25
N GLY A 330 -36.07 41.95 -12.18
CA GLY A 330 -36.38 43.28 -11.65
C GLY A 330 -37.44 44.02 -12.49
N ILE A 331 -37.34 43.97 -13.81
CA ILE A 331 -38.31 44.60 -14.72
C ILE A 331 -39.69 43.92 -14.60
N ALA A 332 -39.74 42.59 -14.49
CA ALA A 332 -41.01 41.87 -14.31
C ALA A 332 -41.74 42.25 -13.02
N VAL A 333 -41.00 42.44 -11.92
CA VAL A 333 -41.57 42.88 -10.63
C VAL A 333 -42.09 44.32 -10.71
N VAL A 334 -41.37 45.22 -11.38
CA VAL A 334 -41.82 46.61 -11.56
C VAL A 334 -43.08 46.68 -12.41
N ILE A 335 -43.16 45.91 -13.50
CA ILE A 335 -44.37 45.84 -14.35
C ILE A 335 -45.56 45.29 -13.54
N ALA A 336 -45.35 44.25 -12.74
CA ALA A 336 -46.40 43.68 -11.89
C ALA A 336 -46.90 44.68 -10.84
N MET A 337 -45.99 45.43 -10.20
CA MET A 337 -46.38 46.47 -9.24
C MET A 337 -47.15 47.63 -9.90
N ILE A 338 -46.72 48.08 -11.09
CA ILE A 338 -47.43 49.13 -11.83
C ILE A 338 -48.84 48.64 -12.22
N ALA A 339 -48.98 47.39 -12.66
CA ALA A 339 -50.29 46.82 -12.98
C ALA A 339 -51.22 46.76 -11.74
N ILE A 340 -50.69 46.38 -10.57
CA ILE A 340 -51.45 46.35 -9.30
C ILE A 340 -51.88 47.77 -8.88
N VAL A 341 -51.01 48.77 -9.01
CA VAL A 341 -51.33 50.17 -8.69
C VAL A 341 -52.36 50.75 -9.67
N LEU A 342 -52.30 50.40 -10.95
CA LEU A 342 -53.27 50.85 -11.95
C LEU A 342 -54.64 50.17 -11.77
N LEU A 343 -54.67 48.91 -11.35
CA LEU A 343 -55.92 48.18 -11.07
C LEU A 343 -56.58 48.65 -9.78
N SER A 344 -55.81 48.99 -8.75
CA SER A 344 -56.32 49.52 -7.47
C SER A 344 -56.78 50.98 -7.53
N ARG A 345 -56.42 51.74 -8.57
CA ARG A 345 -56.95 53.08 -8.83
C ARG A 345 -58.25 53.12 -9.66
N LYS A 346 -58.71 51.96 -10.18
CA LYS A 346 -59.92 51.83 -10.99
C LYS A 346 -61.12 51.22 -10.25
N GLN A 347 -60.97 50.95 -8.96
CA GLN A 347 -62.06 50.76 -8.00
C GLN A 347 -62.17 52.01 -7.14
#